data_AF-A0A6G0YMW3-F1
#
_entry.id   AF-A0A6G0YMW3-F1
#
_cell.length_a   1.000
_cell.length_b   1.000
_cell.length_c   1.000
_cell.angle_alpha   90.00
_cell.angle_beta   90.00
_cell.angle_gamma   90.00
#
_symmetry.space_group_name_H-M   'P 1'
#
loop_
_entity.id
_entity.type
_entity.pdbx_description
1 polymer ?
#
loop_
_entity_poly.entity_id
_entity_poly.type
_entity_poly.pdbx_seq_one_letter_code
_entity_poly.pdbx_strand_id
1 'polypeptide(L)'
;MNFVYPATDQFYNDNFMIYYCIEFVFLILWCHSTMNFDVLFLSMNITFKYQLKTIANSFSTFNIAHYIKICYSHNHTKNVKHRKESELMLDFKSIIYDQQRVIENMRNIYQIFQPVVLTQLAIESIVIILQSCIIMMNYFNGISLISAMNLRLFAAIMTVTLQIYIICYVFDDVNQQKDSINFALYSSDWTQSHAQHKNLLLHAMRMNNAENLRLQVTRKKICFLLSVLRNIILRHYIFCIKLLFTHHAKSVFNTISAGKDVCKENAYFAFFSSNNFQALII
;
A
#
# COMPACT_ATOMS: atom_id res chain seq x y z
N MET A 1 17.76 -35.34 -6.42
CA MET A 1 16.30 -35.32 -6.62
C MET A 1 15.91 -33.88 -6.93
N ASN A 2 15.59 -33.59 -8.18
CA ASN A 2 15.05 -32.31 -8.58
C ASN A 2 13.65 -32.17 -7.96
N PHE A 3 13.47 -31.23 -7.02
CA PHE A 3 12.21 -31.09 -6.26
C PHE A 3 11.03 -30.58 -7.11
N VAL A 4 11.29 -30.07 -8.32
CA VAL A 4 10.28 -29.44 -9.18
C VAL A 4 9.57 -30.46 -10.07
N TYR A 5 10.28 -31.49 -10.53
CA TYR A 5 9.70 -32.58 -11.33
C TYR A 5 10.22 -33.93 -10.84
N PRO A 6 9.34 -34.92 -10.60
CA PRO A 6 9.75 -36.27 -10.22
C PRO A 6 10.30 -37.04 -11.44
N ALA A 7 11.31 -36.49 -12.11
CA ALA A 7 11.98 -37.05 -13.27
C ALA A 7 13.48 -37.17 -13.01
N THR A 8 14.12 -38.13 -13.67
CA THR A 8 15.59 -38.23 -13.67
C THR A 8 16.17 -37.11 -14.53
N ASP A 9 17.38 -36.64 -14.20
CA ASP A 9 18.02 -35.53 -14.93
C ASP A 9 18.23 -35.87 -16.42
N GLN A 10 18.44 -37.15 -16.73
CA GLN A 10 18.54 -37.65 -18.10
C GLN A 10 17.20 -37.52 -18.85
N PHE A 11 16.08 -37.92 -18.23
CA PHE A 11 14.75 -37.79 -18.83
C PHE A 11 14.33 -36.32 -19.03
N TYR A 12 14.71 -35.45 -18.10
CA TYR A 12 14.48 -34.01 -18.20
C TYR A 12 15.23 -33.41 -19.39
N ASN A 13 16.52 -33.73 -19.54
CA ASN A 13 17.34 -33.22 -20.64
C ASN A 13 16.87 -33.74 -22.00
N ASP A 14 16.47 -35.01 -22.09
CA ASP A 14 15.95 -35.61 -23.32
C ASP A 14 14.63 -34.95 -23.77
N ASN A 15 13.84 -34.44 -22.81
CA ASN A 15 12.54 -33.79 -23.06
C ASN A 15 12.56 -32.29 -22.73
N PHE A 16 13.74 -31.65 -22.78
CA PHE A 16 13.94 -30.28 -22.29
C PHE A 16 12.92 -29.28 -22.85
N MET A 17 12.62 -29.36 -24.15
CA MET A 17 11.67 -28.45 -24.81
C MET A 17 10.26 -28.55 -24.23
N ILE A 18 9.80 -29.75 -23.85
CA ILE A 18 8.46 -29.97 -23.29
C ILE A 18 8.38 -29.34 -21.90
N TYR A 19 9.37 -29.62 -21.03
CA TYR A 19 9.42 -29.04 -19.69
C TYR A 19 9.54 -27.52 -19.73
N TYR A 20 10.36 -26.97 -20.61
CA TYR A 20 10.48 -25.53 -20.81
C TYR A 20 9.14 -24.89 -21.24
N CYS A 21 8.42 -25.51 -22.18
CA CYS A 21 7.09 -25.05 -22.58
C CYS A 21 6.09 -25.07 -21.41
N ILE A 22 6.11 -26.13 -20.59
CA ILE A 22 5.25 -26.24 -19.41
C ILE A 22 5.55 -25.14 -18.40
N GLU A 23 6.83 -24.95 -18.04
CA GLU A 23 7.26 -23.89 -17.13
C GLU A 23 6.86 -22.50 -17.63
N PHE A 24 7.05 -22.25 -18.93
CA PHE A 24 6.68 -20.99 -19.55
C PHE A 24 5.18 -20.70 -19.47
N VAL A 25 4.33 -21.71 -19.73
CA VAL A 25 2.87 -21.58 -19.60
C VAL A 25 2.47 -21.30 -18.15
N PHE A 26 3.07 -21.99 -17.18
CA PHE A 26 2.82 -21.73 -15.76
C PHE A 26 3.22 -20.32 -15.35
N LEU A 27 4.35 -19.81 -15.84
CA LEU A 27 4.84 -18.45 -15.55
C LEU A 27 3.88 -17.39 -16.10
N ILE A 28 3.39 -17.57 -17.32
CA ILE A 28 2.39 -16.67 -17.93
C ILE A 28 1.08 -16.71 -17.13
N LEU A 29 0.59 -17.91 -16.80
CA LEU A 29 -0.66 -18.05 -16.05
C LEU A 29 -0.57 -17.41 -14.66
N TRP A 30 0.56 -17.60 -13.98
CA TRP A 30 0.84 -16.98 -12.69
C TRP A 30 0.82 -15.46 -12.80
N CYS A 31 1.58 -14.90 -13.74
CA CYS A 31 1.66 -13.45 -13.97
C CYS A 31 0.29 -12.85 -14.31
N HIS A 32 -0.47 -13.52 -15.18
CA HIS A 32 -1.81 -13.08 -15.54
C HIS A 32 -2.75 -13.12 -14.31
N SER A 33 -2.69 -14.17 -13.50
CA SER A 33 -3.52 -14.30 -12.30
C SER A 33 -3.24 -13.20 -11.28
N THR A 34 -1.97 -12.89 -11.03
CA THR A 34 -1.57 -11.80 -10.11
C THR A 34 -2.00 -10.44 -10.64
N MET A 35 -1.78 -10.16 -11.92
CA MET A 35 -2.19 -8.87 -12.52
C MET A 35 -3.70 -8.66 -12.46
N ASN A 36 -4.50 -9.71 -12.75
CA ASN A 36 -5.96 -9.60 -12.67
C ASN A 36 -6.43 -9.37 -11.25
N PHE A 37 -5.82 -10.04 -10.27
CA PHE A 37 -6.13 -9.82 -8.87
C PHE A 37 -5.85 -8.38 -8.45
N ASP A 38 -4.68 -7.83 -8.80
CA ASP A 38 -4.31 -6.45 -8.48
C ASP A 38 -5.27 -5.43 -9.10
N VAL A 39 -5.64 -5.63 -10.37
CA VAL A 39 -6.59 -4.76 -11.09
C VAL A 39 -7.99 -4.83 -10.47
N LEU A 40 -8.47 -6.02 -10.14
CA LEU A 40 -9.76 -6.21 -9.49
C LEU A 40 -9.76 -5.57 -8.10
N PHE A 41 -8.70 -5.78 -7.34
CA PHE A 41 -8.53 -5.20 -6.02
C PHE A 41 -8.51 -3.66 -6.09
N LEU A 42 -7.69 -3.09 -6.99
CA LEU A 42 -7.59 -1.64 -7.17
C LEU A 42 -8.93 -1.00 -7.57
N SER A 43 -9.58 -1.55 -8.60
CA SER A 43 -10.88 -1.04 -9.09
C SER A 43 -11.97 -1.08 -8.01
N MET A 44 -11.94 -2.10 -7.16
CA MET A 44 -12.86 -2.22 -6.03
C MET A 44 -12.66 -1.11 -5.00
N ASN A 45 -11.41 -0.85 -4.58
CA ASN A 45 -11.10 0.20 -3.61
C ASN A 45 -11.51 1.58 -4.14
N ILE A 46 -11.26 1.84 -5.43
CA ILE A 46 -11.70 3.07 -6.10
C ILE A 46 -13.23 3.18 -6.06
N THR A 47 -13.95 2.10 -6.34
CA THR A 47 -15.42 2.07 -6.28
C THR A 47 -15.92 2.42 -4.88
N PHE A 48 -15.34 1.81 -3.84
CA PHE A 48 -15.70 2.13 -2.46
C PHE A 48 -15.41 3.58 -2.10
N LYS A 49 -14.25 4.12 -2.50
CA LYS A 49 -13.93 5.53 -2.30
C LYS A 49 -15.03 6.43 -2.88
N TYR A 50 -15.43 6.20 -4.13
CA TYR A 50 -16.46 7.00 -4.76
C TYR A 50 -17.82 6.82 -4.09
N GLN A 51 -18.21 5.61 -3.70
CA GLN A 51 -19.45 5.38 -2.96
C GLN A 51 -19.47 6.15 -1.63
N LEU A 52 -18.38 6.07 -0.85
CA LEU A 52 -18.24 6.81 0.41
C LEU A 52 -18.25 8.33 0.19
N LYS A 53 -17.63 8.80 -0.89
CA LYS A 53 -17.63 10.23 -1.27
C LYS A 53 -19.02 10.71 -1.68
N THR A 54 -19.77 9.92 -2.44
CA THR A 54 -21.15 10.23 -2.80
C THR A 54 -22.03 10.32 -1.57
N ILE A 55 -21.90 9.39 -0.62
CA ILE A 55 -22.62 9.43 0.66
C ILE A 55 -22.28 10.71 1.44
N ALA A 56 -20.98 11.03 1.57
CA ALA A 56 -20.55 12.26 2.24
C ALA A 56 -21.13 13.52 1.59
N ASN A 57 -21.19 13.57 0.25
CA ASN A 57 -21.78 14.69 -0.49
C ASN A 57 -23.30 14.76 -0.36
N SER A 58 -23.98 13.62 -0.24
CA SER A 58 -25.42 13.57 0.06
C SER A 58 -25.72 14.17 1.43
N PHE A 59 -24.87 13.91 2.44
CA PHE A 59 -25.02 14.53 3.76
C PHE A 59 -24.82 16.04 3.74
N SER A 60 -23.82 16.56 3.01
CA SER A 60 -23.61 18.00 2.88
C SER A 60 -24.74 18.68 2.08
N THR A 61 -25.22 18.04 1.02
CA THR A 61 -26.29 18.57 0.16
C THR A 61 -27.66 18.53 0.83
N PHE A 62 -27.93 17.51 1.65
CA PHE A 62 -29.14 17.43 2.47
C PHE A 62 -29.28 18.67 3.35
N ASN A 63 -28.17 19.21 3.88
CA ASN A 63 -28.17 20.41 4.69
C ASN A 63 -28.64 21.66 3.91
N ILE A 64 -28.14 21.85 2.69
CA ILE A 64 -28.50 22.98 1.82
C ILE A 64 -29.98 22.88 1.40
N ALA A 65 -30.43 21.68 1.01
CA ALA A 65 -31.81 21.44 0.64
C ALA A 65 -32.76 21.66 1.83
N HIS A 66 -32.37 21.23 3.03
CA HIS A 66 -33.11 21.46 4.28
C HIS A 66 -33.26 22.96 4.58
N TYR A 67 -32.17 23.73 4.52
CA TYR A 67 -32.19 25.18 4.73
C TYR A 67 -33.13 25.90 3.75
N ILE A 68 -33.00 25.62 2.45
CA ILE A 68 -33.84 26.22 1.40
C ILE A 68 -35.32 25.85 1.59
N LYS A 69 -35.62 24.59 1.91
CA LYS A 69 -37.00 24.09 2.11
C LYS A 69 -37.65 24.72 3.35
N ILE A 70 -36.90 25.00 4.41
CA ILE A 70 -37.37 25.74 5.60
C ILE A 70 -37.67 27.21 5.27
N CYS A 71 -36.76 27.92 4.58
CA CYS A 71 -36.98 29.32 4.19
C CYS A 71 -38.24 29.48 3.33
N TYR A 72 -38.49 28.58 2.39
CA TYR A 72 -39.72 28.57 1.58
C TYR A 72 -40.98 28.20 2.37
N SER A 73 -40.85 27.38 3.41
CA SER A 73 -41.98 26.90 4.22
C SER A 73 -42.55 27.95 5.16
N HIS A 74 -41.82 29.02 5.47
CA HIS A 74 -42.31 30.07 6.38
C HIS A 74 -43.54 30.81 5.82
N ASN A 75 -43.80 30.71 4.51
CA ASN A 75 -44.94 31.30 3.83
C ASN A 75 -46.22 30.43 3.76
N HIS A 76 -46.24 29.19 4.30
CA HIS A 76 -47.38 28.27 4.17
C HIS A 76 -47.90 27.68 5.49
N THR A 77 -49.18 27.28 5.50
CA THR A 77 -49.97 26.73 6.62
C THR A 77 -49.34 25.50 7.33
N LYS A 78 -49.55 25.40 8.65
CA LYS A 78 -48.93 24.41 9.57
C LYS A 78 -48.99 22.93 9.11
N ASN A 79 -50.04 22.51 8.41
CA ASN A 79 -50.19 21.13 7.94
C ASN A 79 -49.22 20.75 6.80
N VAL A 80 -48.82 21.73 5.97
CA VAL A 80 -47.85 21.50 4.88
C VAL A 80 -46.43 21.37 5.43
N LYS A 81 -46.12 22.09 6.52
CA LYS A 81 -44.83 22.04 7.22
C LYS A 81 -44.57 20.64 7.81
N HIS A 82 -45.57 20.07 8.49
CA HIS A 82 -45.42 18.78 9.16
C HIS A 82 -45.23 17.61 8.18
N ARG A 83 -45.87 17.66 7.01
CA ARG A 83 -45.67 16.66 5.94
C ARG A 83 -44.24 16.76 5.37
N LYS A 84 -43.76 17.97 5.09
CA LYS A 84 -42.40 18.21 4.55
C LYS A 84 -41.29 17.83 5.51
N GLU A 85 -41.46 18.06 6.81
CA GLU A 85 -40.52 17.58 7.85
C GLU A 85 -40.46 16.05 7.91
N SER A 86 -41.60 15.36 7.73
CA SER A 86 -41.63 13.89 7.70
C SER A 86 -40.92 13.31 6.48
N GLU A 87 -41.07 13.92 5.29
CA GLU A 87 -40.35 13.52 4.07
C GLU A 87 -38.84 13.69 4.23
N LEU A 88 -38.38 14.82 4.79
CA LEU A 88 -36.96 15.08 5.04
C LEU A 88 -36.35 14.07 6.04
N MET A 89 -37.12 13.67 7.06
CA MET A 89 -36.69 12.63 7.99
C MET A 89 -36.54 11.27 7.29
N LEU A 90 -37.45 10.94 6.37
CA LEU A 90 -37.38 9.70 5.59
C LEU A 90 -36.17 9.70 4.66
N ASP A 91 -35.89 10.82 3.98
CA ASP A 91 -34.71 10.98 3.11
C ASP A 91 -33.40 10.87 3.92
N PHE A 92 -33.35 11.48 5.10
CA PHE A 92 -32.19 11.36 5.97
C PHE A 92 -31.97 9.92 6.46
N LYS A 93 -33.07 9.24 6.80
CA LYS A 93 -33.03 7.82 7.20
C LYS A 93 -32.57 6.92 6.05
N SER A 94 -32.98 7.19 4.81
CA SER A 94 -32.50 6.42 3.65
C SER A 94 -31.01 6.63 3.40
N ILE A 95 -30.49 7.85 3.54
CA ILE A 95 -29.04 8.12 3.40
C ILE A 95 -28.23 7.35 4.46
N ILE A 96 -28.71 7.30 5.71
CA ILE A 96 -28.04 6.53 6.78
C ILE A 96 -28.09 5.03 6.48
N TYR A 97 -29.23 4.52 5.99
CA TYR A 97 -29.36 3.12 5.62
C TYR A 97 -28.43 2.74 4.47
N ASP A 98 -28.31 3.60 3.46
CA ASP A 98 -27.36 3.42 2.35
C ASP A 98 -25.91 3.42 2.83
N GLN A 99 -25.55 4.34 3.75
CA GLN A 99 -24.23 4.33 4.38
C GLN A 99 -23.94 3.01 5.08
N GLN A 100 -24.87 2.51 5.91
CA GLN A 100 -24.70 1.25 6.64
C GLN A 100 -24.52 0.08 5.69
N ARG A 101 -25.34 0.02 4.62
CA ARG A 101 -25.27 -1.03 3.61
C ARG A 101 -23.94 -1.03 2.87
N VAL A 102 -23.42 0.14 2.49
CA VAL A 102 -22.12 0.25 1.82
C VAL A 102 -20.98 -0.17 2.74
N ILE A 103 -20.99 0.25 4.01
CA ILE A 103 -19.98 -0.13 4.99
C ILE A 103 -20.00 -1.64 5.27
N GLU A 104 -21.19 -2.24 5.41
CA GLU A 104 -21.33 -3.67 5.61
C GLU A 104 -20.85 -4.48 4.39
N ASN A 105 -21.21 -4.04 3.18
CA ASN A 105 -20.72 -4.67 1.96
C ASN A 105 -19.19 -4.57 1.84
N MET A 106 -18.64 -3.39 2.15
CA MET A 106 -17.21 -3.15 2.23
C MET A 106 -16.56 -4.15 3.19
N ARG A 107 -17.06 -4.28 4.43
CA ARG A 107 -16.57 -5.23 5.43
C ARG A 107 -16.51 -6.66 4.90
N ASN A 108 -17.63 -7.15 4.38
CA ASN A 108 -17.77 -8.54 3.96
C ASN A 108 -16.76 -8.86 2.86
N ILE A 109 -16.57 -7.92 1.92
CA ILE A 109 -15.64 -8.15 0.84
C ILE A 109 -14.19 -8.03 1.32
N TYR A 110 -13.83 -7.03 2.13
CA TYR A 110 -12.47 -6.96 2.67
C TYR A 110 -12.11 -8.18 3.52
N GLN A 111 -13.04 -8.81 4.25
CA GLN A 111 -12.77 -10.05 4.97
C GLN A 111 -12.32 -11.19 4.05
N ILE A 112 -12.86 -11.25 2.83
CA ILE A 112 -12.48 -12.25 1.81
C ILE A 112 -11.12 -11.90 1.20
N PHE A 113 -10.89 -10.62 0.87
CA PHE A 113 -9.66 -10.19 0.22
C PHE A 113 -8.47 -10.09 1.17
N GLN A 114 -8.70 -9.85 2.46
CA GLN A 114 -7.65 -9.68 3.47
C GLN A 114 -6.63 -10.82 3.50
N PRO A 115 -7.01 -12.11 3.61
CA PRO A 115 -6.04 -13.20 3.61
C PRO A 115 -5.25 -13.29 2.29
N VAL A 116 -5.88 -12.96 1.15
CA VAL A 116 -5.23 -13.00 -0.16
C VAL A 116 -4.16 -11.91 -0.27
N VAL A 117 -4.52 -10.67 0.07
CA VAL A 117 -3.58 -9.53 0.06
C VAL A 117 -2.42 -9.77 1.04
N LEU A 118 -2.69 -10.31 2.23
CA LEU A 118 -1.63 -10.61 3.21
C LEU A 118 -0.67 -11.70 2.70
N THR A 119 -1.19 -12.75 2.09
CA THR A 119 -0.37 -13.82 1.50
C THR A 119 0.47 -13.31 0.34
N GLN A 120 -0.13 -12.49 -0.54
CA GLN A 120 0.58 -11.87 -1.66
C GLN A 120 1.73 -10.98 -1.18
N LEU A 121 1.46 -10.10 -0.22
CA LEU A 121 2.49 -9.25 0.38
C LEU A 121 3.62 -10.06 1.03
N ALA A 122 3.32 -11.20 1.64
CA ALA A 122 4.33 -12.08 2.21
C ALA A 122 5.20 -12.73 1.14
N ILE A 123 4.60 -13.23 0.06
CA ILE A 123 5.32 -13.83 -1.08
C ILE A 123 6.21 -12.78 -1.75
N GLU A 124 5.68 -11.60 -2.05
CA GLU A 124 6.43 -10.49 -2.65
C GLU A 124 7.62 -10.07 -1.77
N SER A 125 7.43 -10.05 -0.44
CA SER A 125 8.51 -9.76 0.50
C SER A 125 9.64 -10.81 0.45
N ILE A 126 9.30 -12.10 0.36
CA ILE A 126 10.28 -13.18 0.22
C ILE A 126 11.03 -13.04 -1.11
N VAL A 127 10.32 -12.73 -2.19
CA VAL A 127 10.92 -12.52 -3.52
C VAL A 127 11.92 -11.36 -3.50
N ILE A 128 11.60 -10.24 -2.86
CA ILE A 128 12.52 -9.10 -2.70
C ILE A 128 13.78 -9.50 -1.94
N ILE A 129 13.63 -10.28 -0.85
CA ILE A 129 14.77 -10.76 -0.05
C ILE A 129 15.67 -11.69 -0.90
N LEU A 130 15.07 -12.66 -1.60
CA LEU A 130 15.81 -13.59 -2.46
C LEU A 130 16.54 -12.86 -3.60
N GLN A 131 15.87 -11.92 -4.27
CA GLN A 131 16.48 -11.10 -5.32
C GLN A 131 17.65 -10.28 -4.77
N SER A 132 17.50 -9.72 -3.57
CA SER A 132 18.59 -9.02 -2.88
C SER A 132 19.79 -9.94 -2.61
N CYS A 133 19.55 -11.17 -2.16
CA CYS A 133 20.61 -12.17 -1.96
C CYS A 133 21.33 -12.56 -3.27
N ILE A 134 20.60 -12.65 -4.39
CA ILE A 134 21.19 -12.94 -5.70
C ILE A 134 22.10 -11.81 -6.16
N ILE A 135 21.66 -10.55 -6.02
CA ILE A 135 22.49 -9.37 -6.34
C ILE A 135 23.79 -9.40 -5.53
N MET A 136 23.70 -9.76 -4.24
CA MET A 136 24.85 -9.90 -3.35
C MET A 136 25.82 -10.99 -3.81
N MET A 137 25.32 -12.18 -4.14
CA MET A 137 26.16 -13.27 -4.64
C MET A 137 26.84 -12.90 -5.96
N ASN A 138 26.13 -12.26 -6.89
CA ASN A 138 26.70 -11.80 -8.15
C ASN A 138 27.88 -10.84 -7.92
N TYR A 139 27.74 -9.93 -6.96
CA TYR A 139 28.81 -9.00 -6.59
C TYR A 139 30.04 -9.73 -6.02
N PHE A 140 29.86 -10.66 -5.09
CA PHE A 140 30.98 -11.44 -4.53
C PHE A 140 31.67 -12.32 -5.58
N ASN A 141 30.92 -12.78 -6.58
CA ASN A 141 31.46 -13.53 -7.72
C ASN A 141 32.15 -12.63 -8.76
N GLY A 142 32.31 -11.33 -8.50
CA GLY A 142 33.02 -10.40 -9.38
C GLY A 142 32.19 -9.85 -10.54
N ILE A 143 30.88 -10.12 -10.59
CA ILE A 143 29.98 -9.54 -11.60
C ILE A 143 29.69 -8.08 -11.20
N SER A 144 29.95 -7.15 -12.13
CA SER A 144 29.68 -5.73 -11.91
C SER A 144 28.22 -5.46 -11.53
N LEU A 145 28.00 -4.54 -10.59
CA LEU A 145 26.65 -4.06 -10.22
C LEU A 145 25.92 -3.39 -11.39
N ILE A 146 26.67 -2.84 -12.34
CA ILE A 146 26.14 -2.15 -13.54
C ILE A 146 25.87 -3.16 -14.68
N SER A 147 26.15 -4.45 -14.45
CA SER A 147 25.83 -5.48 -15.45
C SER A 147 24.33 -5.50 -15.77
N ALA A 148 23.99 -5.82 -17.02
CA ALA A 148 22.61 -5.90 -17.48
C ALA A 148 21.75 -6.84 -16.61
N MET A 149 22.34 -7.93 -16.09
CA MET A 149 21.67 -8.87 -15.20
C MET A 149 21.29 -8.23 -13.86
N ASN A 150 22.23 -7.53 -13.21
CA ASN A 150 21.95 -6.87 -11.94
C ASN A 150 20.98 -5.69 -12.09
N LEU A 151 21.09 -4.91 -13.19
CA LEU A 151 20.13 -3.84 -13.50
C LEU A 151 18.71 -4.36 -13.67
N ARG A 152 18.52 -5.52 -14.31
CA ARG A 152 17.20 -6.18 -14.41
C ARG A 152 16.64 -6.56 -13.04
N LEU A 153 17.48 -7.09 -12.16
CA LEU A 153 17.06 -7.44 -10.78
C LEU A 153 16.68 -6.20 -9.97
N PHE A 154 17.45 -5.11 -10.07
CA PHE A 154 17.09 -3.84 -9.43
C PHE A 154 15.77 -3.28 -9.98
N ALA A 155 15.57 -3.29 -11.29
CA ALA A 155 14.31 -2.85 -11.90
C ALA A 155 13.12 -3.70 -11.42
N ALA A 156 13.30 -5.01 -11.26
CA ALA A 156 12.28 -5.89 -10.71
C ALA A 156 11.93 -5.53 -9.25
N ILE A 157 12.94 -5.34 -8.39
CA ILE A 157 12.74 -4.92 -6.98
C ILE A 157 11.99 -3.59 -6.92
N MET A 158 12.38 -2.61 -7.74
CA MET A 158 11.71 -1.32 -7.81
C MET A 158 10.24 -1.45 -8.24
N THR A 159 9.95 -2.30 -9.21
CA THR A 159 8.58 -2.52 -9.70
C THR A 159 7.69 -3.12 -8.61
N VAL A 160 8.15 -4.17 -7.93
CA VAL A 160 7.40 -4.78 -6.82
C VAL A 160 7.19 -3.80 -5.67
N THR A 161 8.21 -3.00 -5.35
CA THR A 161 8.11 -1.97 -4.30
C THR A 161 7.06 -0.91 -4.64
N LEU A 162 7.00 -0.47 -5.90
CA LEU A 162 5.97 0.48 -6.36
C LEU A 162 4.56 -0.12 -6.29
N GLN A 163 4.39 -1.40 -6.65
CA GLN A 163 3.11 -2.10 -6.53
C GLN A 163 2.60 -2.11 -5.09
N ILE A 164 3.45 -2.51 -4.14
CA ILE A 164 3.11 -2.52 -2.71
C ILE A 164 2.74 -1.10 -2.25
N TYR A 165 3.51 -0.08 -2.67
CA TYR A 165 3.24 1.30 -2.31
C TYR A 165 1.85 1.78 -2.80
N ILE A 166 1.50 1.50 -4.06
CA ILE A 166 0.20 1.88 -4.63
C ILE A 166 -0.95 1.22 -3.86
N ILE A 167 -0.84 -0.08 -3.57
CA ILE A 167 -1.87 -0.82 -2.80
C ILE A 167 -2.05 -0.17 -1.43
N CYS A 168 -0.94 0.13 -0.74
CA CYS A 168 -0.98 0.76 0.58
C CYS A 168 -1.60 2.17 0.54
N TYR A 169 -1.25 2.96 -0.46
CA TYR A 169 -1.78 4.31 -0.66
C TYR A 169 -3.29 4.30 -0.85
N VAL A 170 -3.80 3.43 -1.72
CA VAL A 170 -5.23 3.31 -2.01
C VAL A 170 -6.01 2.86 -0.78
N PHE A 171 -5.46 1.93 0.02
CA PHE A 171 -6.04 1.54 1.30
C PHE A 171 -6.12 2.70 2.29
N ASP A 172 -5.09 3.55 2.37
CA ASP A 172 -5.11 4.70 3.27
C ASP A 172 -6.12 5.75 2.81
N ASP A 173 -6.21 6.02 1.51
CA ASP A 173 -7.15 6.94 0.91
C ASP A 173 -8.63 6.52 1.14
N VAL A 174 -8.96 5.23 1.00
CA VAL A 174 -10.28 4.69 1.36
C VAL A 174 -10.58 4.89 2.87
N ASN A 175 -9.57 4.70 3.72
CA ASN A 175 -9.73 4.94 5.16
C ASN A 175 -9.98 6.42 5.47
N GLN A 176 -9.23 7.33 4.84
CA GLN A 176 -9.43 8.77 4.99
C GLN A 176 -10.82 9.19 4.52
N GLN A 177 -11.29 8.62 3.40
CA GLN A 177 -12.64 8.89 2.91
C GLN A 177 -13.72 8.40 3.88
N LYS A 178 -13.53 7.25 4.53
CA LYS A 178 -14.43 6.77 5.59
C LYS A 178 -14.45 7.73 6.79
N ASP A 179 -13.30 8.23 7.23
CA ASP A 179 -13.22 9.20 8.33
C ASP A 179 -13.89 10.54 7.95
N SER A 180 -13.79 10.96 6.68
CA SER A 180 -14.43 12.17 6.16
C SER A 180 -15.97 12.17 6.27
N ILE A 181 -16.61 10.98 6.31
CA ILE A 181 -18.06 10.88 6.51
C ILE A 181 -18.45 11.39 7.90
N ASN A 182 -17.63 11.13 8.93
CA ASN A 182 -17.88 11.65 10.28
C ASN A 182 -17.80 13.19 10.31
N PHE A 183 -16.86 13.76 9.59
CA PHE A 183 -16.76 15.22 9.43
C PHE A 183 -17.96 15.79 8.66
N ALA A 184 -18.40 15.13 7.58
CA ALA A 184 -19.58 15.52 6.82
C ALA A 184 -20.85 15.48 7.68
N LEU A 185 -21.03 14.41 8.47
CA LEU A 185 -22.11 14.28 9.45
C LEU A 185 -22.05 15.40 10.50
N TYR A 186 -20.87 15.71 11.04
CA TYR A 186 -20.71 16.78 12.04
C TYR A 186 -21.00 18.18 11.48
N SER A 187 -20.66 18.42 10.20
CA SER A 187 -20.89 19.68 9.51
C SER A 187 -22.35 19.94 9.10
N SER A 188 -23.25 18.98 9.32
CA SER A 188 -24.69 19.21 9.14
C SER A 188 -25.24 20.15 10.23
N ASP A 189 -26.25 20.98 9.95
CA ASP A 189 -26.85 21.90 10.94
C ASP A 189 -27.75 21.15 11.96
N TRP A 190 -27.19 20.15 12.63
CA TRP A 190 -27.89 19.31 13.59
C TRP A 190 -28.32 20.06 14.85
N THR A 191 -27.71 21.21 15.16
CA THR A 191 -28.03 22.03 16.34
C THR A 191 -29.47 22.53 16.33
N GLN A 192 -30.00 22.90 15.16
CA GLN A 192 -31.38 23.39 14.98
C GLN A 192 -32.40 22.27 14.69
N SER A 193 -31.96 21.02 14.57
CA SER A 193 -32.82 19.88 14.22
C SER A 193 -33.63 19.31 15.41
N HIS A 194 -34.72 18.59 15.09
CA HIS A 194 -35.56 17.87 16.06
C HIS A 194 -34.77 16.81 16.85
N ALA A 195 -35.20 16.51 18.08
CA ALA A 195 -34.52 15.56 18.98
C ALA A 195 -34.35 14.15 18.36
N GLN A 196 -35.31 13.71 17.54
CA GLN A 196 -35.22 12.45 16.80
C GLN A 196 -34.10 12.44 15.75
N HIS A 197 -33.88 13.55 15.04
CA HIS A 197 -32.78 13.70 14.08
C HIS A 197 -31.42 13.68 14.79
N LYS A 198 -31.30 14.37 15.93
CA LYS A 198 -30.10 14.36 16.77
C LYS A 198 -29.74 12.96 17.26
N ASN A 199 -30.73 12.19 17.73
CA ASN A 199 -30.51 10.81 18.17
C ASN A 199 -30.08 9.91 17.00
N LEU A 200 -30.70 10.05 15.82
CA LEU A 200 -30.34 9.26 14.64
C LEU A 200 -28.92 9.58 14.14
N LEU A 201 -28.55 10.86 14.13
CA LEU A 201 -27.21 11.33 13.80
C LEU A 201 -26.17 10.81 14.80
N LEU A 202 -26.47 10.88 16.10
CA LEU A 202 -25.59 10.35 17.14
C LEU A 202 -25.39 8.84 16.99
N HIS A 203 -26.45 8.09 16.65
CA HIS A 203 -26.36 6.68 16.35
C HIS A 203 -25.53 6.41 15.08
N ALA A 204 -25.69 7.19 14.01
CA ALA A 204 -24.89 7.06 12.79
C ALA A 204 -23.40 7.32 13.07
N MET A 205 -23.06 8.39 13.82
CA MET A 205 -21.69 8.67 14.25
C MET A 205 -21.13 7.57 15.15
N ARG A 206 -21.90 7.10 16.14
CA ARG A 206 -21.48 6.00 17.02
C ARG A 206 -21.29 4.71 16.25
N MET A 207 -22.16 4.39 15.29
CA MET A 207 -22.00 3.21 14.45
C MET A 207 -20.76 3.35 13.58
N ASN A 208 -20.49 4.51 12.99
CA ASN A 208 -19.32 4.72 12.15
C ASN A 208 -18.00 4.73 12.96
N ASN A 209 -18.04 5.19 14.21
CA ASN A 209 -16.90 5.18 15.15
C ASN A 209 -16.69 3.80 15.83
N ALA A 210 -17.78 3.09 16.16
CA ALA A 210 -17.78 1.75 16.75
C ALA A 210 -17.49 0.66 15.72
N GLU A 211 -17.85 0.90 14.46
CA GLU A 211 -17.25 0.28 13.26
C GLU A 211 -15.81 0.75 13.09
N ASN A 212 -15.05 0.63 14.19
CA ASN A 212 -13.61 0.57 14.26
C ASN A 212 -13.08 -0.72 13.57
N LEU A 213 -13.78 -1.17 12.53
CA LEU A 213 -13.26 -1.44 11.19
C LEU A 213 -12.37 -0.31 10.68
N ARG A 214 -11.50 0.21 11.54
CA ARG A 214 -10.16 0.41 11.13
C ARG A 214 -9.76 -0.93 10.52
N LEU A 215 -9.56 -0.89 9.22
CA LEU A 215 -8.46 -1.56 8.55
C LEU A 215 -7.12 -1.38 9.30
N GLN A 216 -7.03 -1.06 10.60
CA GLN A 216 -5.86 -1.01 11.47
C GLN A 216 -5.27 -2.37 11.72
N VAL A 217 -6.04 -3.46 11.66
CA VAL A 217 -5.40 -4.78 11.61
C VAL A 217 -4.55 -4.83 10.34
N THR A 218 -5.06 -4.32 9.23
CA THR A 218 -4.33 -4.10 7.99
C THR A 218 -3.30 -2.97 8.12
N ARG A 219 -3.53 -1.86 8.83
CA ARG A 219 -2.61 -0.71 8.93
C ARG A 219 -1.46 -0.98 9.88
N LYS A 220 -1.68 -1.70 10.99
CA LYS A 220 -0.60 -2.18 11.87
C LYS A 220 0.17 -3.32 11.21
N LYS A 221 -0.49 -4.26 10.51
CA LYS A 221 0.20 -5.35 9.80
C LYS A 221 0.92 -4.85 8.54
N ILE A 222 0.29 -4.01 7.73
CA ILE A 222 0.89 -3.30 6.59
C ILE A 222 1.96 -2.37 7.10
N CYS A 223 1.75 -1.51 8.10
CA CYS A 223 2.81 -0.63 8.60
C CYS A 223 3.95 -1.43 9.27
N PHE A 224 3.66 -2.58 9.89
CA PHE A 224 4.70 -3.53 10.31
C PHE A 224 5.46 -4.06 9.08
N LEU A 225 4.76 -4.51 8.04
CA LEU A 225 5.36 -5.02 6.80
C LEU A 225 6.11 -3.93 6.02
N LEU A 226 5.59 -2.71 5.94
CA LEU A 226 6.19 -1.50 5.37
C LEU A 226 7.33 -1.02 6.24
N SER A 227 7.31 -1.21 7.56
CA SER A 227 8.46 -0.94 8.44
C SER A 227 9.56 -1.97 8.23
N VAL A 228 9.20 -3.23 8.01
CA VAL A 228 10.12 -4.32 7.67
C VAL A 228 10.70 -4.09 6.28
N LEU A 229 9.88 -3.77 5.28
CA LEU A 229 10.29 -3.39 3.93
C LEU A 229 11.11 -2.10 3.94
N ARG A 230 10.71 -1.07 4.70
CA ARG A 230 11.51 0.15 4.90
C ARG A 230 12.85 -0.20 5.51
N ASN A 231 12.91 -1.06 6.51
CA ASN A 231 14.17 -1.51 7.11
C ASN A 231 15.01 -2.35 6.15
N ILE A 232 14.39 -3.21 5.32
CA ILE A 232 15.07 -4.01 4.29
C ILE A 232 15.62 -3.09 3.20
N ILE A 233 14.82 -2.16 2.68
CA ILE A 233 15.20 -1.16 1.70
C ILE A 233 16.26 -0.24 2.29
N LEU A 234 16.13 0.28 3.51
CA LEU A 234 17.13 1.13 4.16
C LEU A 234 18.45 0.36 4.34
N ARG A 235 18.38 -0.90 4.79
CA ARG A 235 19.57 -1.75 4.92
C ARG A 235 20.20 -2.04 3.56
N HIS A 236 19.39 -2.25 2.52
CA HIS A 236 19.86 -2.43 1.15
C HIS A 236 20.50 -1.15 0.61
N TYR A 237 19.88 0.01 0.82
CA TYR A 237 20.39 1.32 0.41
C TYR A 237 21.67 1.70 1.16
N ILE A 238 21.70 1.50 2.49
CA ILE A 238 22.90 1.70 3.33
C ILE A 238 24.01 0.74 2.89
N PHE A 239 23.65 -0.51 2.54
CA PHE A 239 24.59 -1.48 2.03
C PHE A 239 25.15 -1.05 0.67
N CYS A 240 24.32 -0.70 -0.30
CA CYS A 240 24.72 -0.18 -1.60
C CYS A 240 25.59 1.07 -1.48
N ILE A 241 25.23 2.04 -0.61
CA ILE A 241 26.02 3.25 -0.35
C ILE A 241 27.37 2.90 0.27
N LYS A 242 27.42 2.04 1.29
CA LYS A 242 28.69 1.56 1.86
C LYS A 242 29.57 0.85 0.82
N LEU A 243 28.96 0.09 -0.08
CA LEU A 243 29.66 -0.61 -1.15
C LEU A 243 30.22 0.36 -2.21
N LEU A 244 29.44 1.37 -2.58
CA LEU A 244 29.83 2.40 -3.54
C LEU A 244 31.00 3.23 -2.99
N PHE A 245 30.95 3.57 -1.70
CA PHE A 245 32.05 4.22 -0.99
C PHE A 245 33.32 3.35 -0.92
N THR A 246 33.19 2.05 -0.67
CA THR A 246 34.36 1.14 -0.64
C THR A 246 34.95 0.92 -2.04
N HIS A 247 34.13 0.87 -3.09
CA HIS A 247 34.61 0.78 -4.47
C HIS A 247 35.30 2.08 -4.91
N HIS A 248 34.75 3.24 -4.57
CA HIS A 248 35.37 4.54 -4.84
C HIS A 248 36.69 4.71 -4.07
N ALA A 249 36.73 4.30 -2.80
CA ALA A 249 37.95 4.30 -1.99
C ALA A 249 39.03 3.37 -2.57
N LYS A 250 38.65 2.17 -3.05
CA LYS A 250 39.57 1.21 -3.67
C LYS A 250 40.07 1.67 -5.03
N SER A 251 39.22 2.32 -5.83
CA SER A 251 39.60 2.94 -7.11
C SER A 251 40.59 4.09 -6.91
N VAL A 252 40.35 4.97 -5.94
CA VAL A 252 41.24 6.08 -5.57
C VAL A 252 42.57 5.54 -5.00
N PHE A 253 42.53 4.52 -4.15
CA PHE A 253 43.75 3.88 -3.62
C PHE A 253 44.58 3.23 -4.72
N ASN A 254 43.95 2.56 -5.69
CA ASN A 254 44.66 1.94 -6.81
C ASN A 254 45.26 2.98 -7.78
N THR A 255 44.61 4.14 -7.99
CA THR A 255 45.18 5.24 -8.77
C THR A 255 46.34 5.93 -8.03
N ILE A 256 46.24 6.08 -6.70
CA ILE A 256 47.35 6.58 -5.88
C ILE A 256 48.51 5.57 -5.84
N SER A 257 48.23 4.27 -5.78
CA SER A 257 49.25 3.22 -5.81
C SER A 257 49.95 3.13 -7.18
N ALA A 258 49.20 3.23 -8.28
CA ALA A 258 49.75 3.26 -9.64
C ALA A 258 50.57 4.54 -9.93
N GLY A 259 50.25 5.66 -9.25
CA GLY A 259 51.08 6.86 -9.26
C GLY A 259 52.32 6.78 -8.35
N LYS A 260 52.37 5.81 -7.43
CA LYS A 260 53.47 5.65 -6.45
C LYS A 260 54.64 4.79 -6.93
N ASP A 261 54.56 4.14 -8.09
CA ASP A 261 55.73 3.52 -8.72
C ASP A 261 56.72 4.56 -9.29
N VAL A 262 56.36 5.85 -9.32
CA VAL A 262 57.27 6.97 -9.66
C VAL A 262 57.82 7.67 -8.41
N CYS A 263 57.31 7.41 -7.21
CA CYS A 263 57.82 8.00 -5.96
C CYS A 263 57.82 6.96 -4.85
N LYS A 264 58.79 6.04 -4.92
CA LYS A 264 59.30 5.35 -3.73
C LYS A 264 59.88 6.38 -2.77
N GLU A 265 59.74 6.06 -1.49
CA GLU A 265 60.25 6.73 -0.29
C GLU A 265 59.37 7.84 0.31
N ASN A 266 59.03 7.62 1.59
CA ASN A 266 58.41 8.53 2.55
C ASN A 266 56.88 8.65 2.53
N ALA A 267 56.20 7.67 3.13
CA ALA A 267 55.16 7.89 4.14
C ALA A 267 54.54 6.54 4.57
N TYR A 268 55.33 5.70 5.23
CA TYR A 268 54.79 4.79 6.23
C TYR A 268 54.47 5.67 7.45
N PHE A 269 53.23 6.10 7.63
CA PHE A 269 52.58 6.42 8.93
C PHE A 269 51.27 7.20 8.69
N ALA A 270 50.26 6.87 9.49
CA ALA A 270 48.99 7.57 9.70
C ALA A 270 47.87 7.39 8.65
N PHE A 271 46.96 6.42 8.85
CA PHE A 271 45.57 6.73 9.27
C PHE A 271 44.80 5.42 9.55
N PHE A 272 45.09 4.82 10.70
CA PHE A 272 44.18 3.90 11.40
C PHE A 272 43.64 4.70 12.58
N SER A 273 42.39 5.18 12.53
CA SER A 273 41.54 5.53 13.70
C SER A 273 40.32 6.36 13.26
N SER A 274 39.24 6.25 14.05
CA SER A 274 37.93 6.93 13.97
C SER A 274 36.90 6.13 13.15
N ASN A 275 36.12 5.19 13.71
CA ASN A 275 35.38 5.22 14.97
C ASN A 275 34.53 6.50 15.15
N ASN A 276 33.69 6.83 14.16
CA ASN A 276 32.63 7.84 14.31
C ASN A 276 31.47 7.67 13.30
N PHE A 277 30.83 6.50 13.30
CA PHE A 277 29.56 6.31 12.55
C PHE A 277 28.43 5.69 13.40
N GLN A 278 28.51 5.86 14.72
CA GLN A 278 27.50 5.37 15.67
C GLN A 278 26.65 6.50 16.30
N ALA A 279 26.81 7.76 15.89
CA ALA A 279 26.18 8.91 16.55
C ALA A 279 25.26 9.75 15.65
N LEU A 280 24.64 9.15 14.62
CA LEU A 280 23.71 9.90 13.75
C LEU A 280 22.43 9.15 13.40
N ILE A 281 21.85 8.40 14.34
CA ILE A 281 20.42 8.01 14.31
C ILE A 281 19.94 7.89 15.77
N ILE A 282 19.46 9.00 16.33
CA ILE A 282 18.37 9.04 17.31
C ILE A 282 17.21 9.73 16.61
#